data_AF-A0A9D5SZE0-F1
#
_entry.id   AF-A0A9D5SZE0-F1
#
_cell.length_a   1.000
_cell.length_b   1.000
_cell.length_c   1.000
_cell.angle_alpha   90.00
_cell.angle_beta   90.00
_cell.angle_gamma   90.00
#
_symmetry.space_group_name_H-M   'P 1'
#
loop_
_entity.id
_entity.type
_entity.pdbx_description
1 polymer ?
#
loop_
_entity_poly.entity_id
_entity_poly.type
_entity_poly.pdbx_seq_one_letter_code
_entity_poly.pdbx_strand_id
1 'polypeptide(L)'
;MLCKECKREIDGELAFCPHCGWKIENEVIETDCEVVLEEALEQENEDVISESEKKPFIDRILIPADKPSEEAGFMDKALYFLKRYAIVYGSVIALAVVVFLAVFLLTSDSRNYKKAMELYDNGQYVEASEMFAELDDYEDSVKMAKECTYNRGCELISASDFAGASAMFEKISGYRDSDEKFDFCRIEQMYLQYPNVFALLQDKVWYFNYSGESPYSVRSITFTKERAIIKEVIIGGNGREFKHDKKHRFEITDTKIKVRIDDENVLYIPYEINGDTITIGKGGHGYYTPEQIDAAIQGYWRANDSDAALSLQLFGKVLDGADCVHFNKGSYTLEYASEGYDLPAGRYYYFGPYSGKYTISHGCIEMSNKSHGTDEWFFTVVEGEIALYHYTDRAYKTTGLPGRNGYNF
;
A
#
# COMPACT_ATOMS: atom_id res chain seq x y z
N MET A 1 -1.29 -18.38 16.92
CA MET A 1 -0.29 -17.62 17.71
C MET A 1 -0.99 -16.64 18.65
N LEU A 2 -0.31 -16.06 19.66
CA LEU A 2 -0.92 -15.02 20.52
C LEU A 2 -0.58 -13.62 19.99
N CYS A 3 -1.59 -12.74 19.93
CA CYS A 3 -1.37 -11.34 19.62
C CYS A 3 -0.44 -10.68 20.64
N LYS A 4 0.62 -10.02 20.18
CA LYS A 4 1.58 -9.31 21.06
C LYS A 4 0.89 -8.22 21.89
N GLU A 5 -0.17 -7.61 21.35
CA GLU A 5 -0.91 -6.53 22.01
C GLU A 5 -2.02 -7.06 22.92
N CYS A 6 -3.08 -7.65 22.37
CA CYS A 6 -4.26 -8.03 23.16
C CYS A 6 -4.19 -9.40 23.85
N LYS A 7 -3.11 -10.17 23.63
CA LYS A 7 -2.88 -11.52 24.20
C LYS A 7 -3.95 -12.57 23.86
N ARG A 8 -4.84 -12.30 22.90
CA ARG A 8 -5.81 -13.29 22.39
C ARG A 8 -5.15 -14.16 21.32
N GLU A 9 -5.69 -15.37 21.17
CA GLU A 9 -5.27 -16.30 20.13
C GLU A 9 -5.73 -15.82 18.76
N ILE A 10 -4.84 -15.90 17.77
CA ILE A 10 -5.04 -15.43 16.41
C ILE A 10 -4.39 -16.40 15.43
N ASP A 11 -4.95 -16.48 14.22
CA ASP A 11 -4.30 -17.14 13.10
C ASP A 11 -3.00 -16.39 12.72
N GLY A 12 -1.93 -17.14 12.44
CA GLY A 12 -0.62 -16.59 12.10
C GLY A 12 -0.53 -16.07 10.67
N GLU A 13 -1.45 -16.41 9.78
CA GLU A 13 -1.43 -15.94 8.39
C GLU A 13 -2.03 -14.53 8.20
N LEU A 14 -2.65 -13.98 9.23
CA LEU A 14 -3.29 -12.66 9.17
C LEU A 14 -2.24 -11.54 9.20
N ALA A 15 -2.48 -10.45 8.44
CA ALA A 15 -1.65 -9.25 8.50
C ALA A 15 -1.91 -8.41 9.77
N PHE A 16 -3.11 -8.52 10.35
CA PHE A 16 -3.54 -7.80 11.55
C PHE A 16 -4.35 -8.70 12.48
N CYS A 17 -4.24 -8.47 13.78
CA CYS A 17 -5.02 -9.17 14.78
C CYS A 17 -6.52 -8.82 14.63
N PRO A 18 -7.42 -9.81 14.51
CA PRO A 18 -8.85 -9.58 14.34
C PRO A 18 -9.52 -9.00 15.60
N HIS A 19 -8.86 -9.09 16.76
CA HIS A 19 -9.43 -8.65 18.03
C HIS A 19 -9.03 -7.24 18.44
N CYS A 20 -7.86 -6.76 18.02
CA CYS A 20 -7.34 -5.45 18.46
C CYS A 20 -6.66 -4.64 17.35
N GLY A 21 -6.60 -5.17 16.13
CA GLY A 21 -6.00 -4.49 14.99
C GLY A 21 -4.48 -4.47 14.98
N TRP A 22 -3.77 -5.05 15.94
CA TRP A 22 -2.29 -5.02 15.95
C TRP A 22 -1.67 -5.67 14.70
N LYS A 23 -0.67 -5.02 14.07
CA LYS A 23 0.04 -5.56 12.90
C LYS A 23 0.87 -6.79 13.27
N ILE A 24 0.72 -7.86 12.51
CA ILE A 24 1.42 -9.12 12.74
C ILE A 24 2.65 -9.13 11.81
N GLU A 25 3.84 -9.13 12.41
CA GLU A 25 5.09 -9.28 11.69
C GLU A 25 5.38 -10.78 11.51
N ASN A 26 5.18 -11.29 10.30
CA ASN A 26 5.47 -12.68 9.97
C ASN A 26 6.90 -12.83 9.47
N GLU A 27 7.80 -13.35 10.31
CA GLU A 27 8.98 -14.08 9.82
C GLU A 27 8.51 -15.47 9.40
N VAL A 28 8.69 -15.81 8.12
CA VAL A 28 8.32 -17.11 7.55
C VAL A 28 9.18 -18.19 8.21
N ILE A 29 8.56 -19.01 9.06
CA ILE A 29 9.15 -20.26 9.54
C ILE A 29 8.38 -21.38 8.86
N GLU A 30 9.01 -22.04 7.89
CA GLU A 30 8.55 -23.33 7.38
C GLU A 30 8.53 -24.34 8.53
N THR A 31 7.40 -24.97 8.83
CA THR A 31 7.41 -26.35 9.34
C THR A 31 6.05 -27.04 9.23
N ASP A 32 6.14 -28.33 8.95
CA ASP A 32 5.14 -29.27 8.45
C ASP A 32 3.91 -29.52 9.35
N CYS A 33 2.80 -29.83 8.68
CA CYS A 33 1.55 -30.34 9.26
C CYS A 33 1.68 -31.78 9.78
N GLU A 34 1.05 -32.07 10.92
CA GLU A 34 0.48 -33.39 11.18
C GLU A 34 -0.86 -33.26 11.92
N VAL A 35 -1.85 -34.01 11.41
CA VAL A 35 -3.30 -33.96 11.72
C VAL A 35 -3.63 -34.91 12.86
N VAL A 36 -4.57 -34.53 13.76
CA VAL A 36 -5.55 -35.47 14.34
C VAL A 36 -6.91 -34.76 14.55
N LEU A 37 -7.95 -35.37 13.97
CA LEU A 37 -9.39 -35.11 14.14
C LEU A 37 -9.96 -35.84 15.37
N GLU A 38 -11.03 -35.32 15.99
CA GLU A 38 -12.21 -36.12 16.39
C GLU A 38 -13.47 -35.27 16.71
N GLU A 39 -14.63 -35.89 16.47
CA GLU A 39 -16.02 -35.39 16.27
C GLU A 39 -16.86 -35.22 17.57
N ALA A 40 -17.78 -34.24 17.66
CA ALA A 40 -19.27 -34.25 17.54
C ALA A 40 -20.13 -34.99 18.61
N LEU A 41 -21.16 -34.31 19.17
CA LEU A 41 -22.62 -34.61 19.02
C LEU A 41 -23.54 -33.91 20.05
N GLU A 42 -24.78 -33.71 19.59
CA GLU A 42 -25.94 -32.95 20.10
C GLU A 42 -26.72 -33.61 21.26
N GLN A 43 -27.61 -32.85 21.93
CA GLN A 43 -28.98 -33.29 22.22
C GLN A 43 -29.95 -32.17 22.67
N GLU A 44 -31.18 -32.25 22.14
CA GLU A 44 -32.38 -31.44 22.37
C GLU A 44 -33.08 -31.75 23.71
N ASN A 45 -33.99 -30.86 24.17
CA ASN A 45 -35.36 -31.25 24.57
C ASN A 45 -36.30 -30.05 24.76
N GLU A 46 -37.48 -30.17 24.14
CA GLU A 46 -38.71 -29.39 24.34
C GLU A 46 -39.40 -29.76 25.66
N ASP A 47 -40.21 -28.85 26.19
CA ASP A 47 -41.52 -29.21 26.77
C ASP A 47 -42.49 -28.00 26.74
N VAL A 48 -43.66 -28.26 26.16
CA VAL A 48 -44.82 -27.37 25.95
C VAL A 48 -45.96 -27.91 26.82
N ILE A 49 -46.62 -27.09 27.65
CA ILE A 49 -48.05 -27.29 28.00
C ILE A 49 -48.77 -25.93 28.15
N SER A 50 -49.99 -25.93 27.62
CA SER A 50 -50.96 -24.91 27.25
C SER A 50 -51.89 -24.33 28.35
N GLU A 51 -52.18 -23.04 28.23
CA GLU A 51 -53.49 -22.35 28.06
C GLU A 51 -54.71 -22.54 29.02
N SER A 52 -55.36 -21.37 29.30
CA SER A 52 -56.82 -21.10 29.39
C SER A 52 -57.51 -21.26 30.79
N GLU A 53 -58.49 -20.49 31.31
CA GLU A 53 -59.56 -19.61 30.77
C GLU A 53 -60.17 -18.61 31.82
N LYS A 54 -60.66 -17.45 31.30
CA LYS A 54 -61.95 -16.71 31.53
C LYS A 54 -62.35 -15.93 32.82
N LYS A 55 -62.89 -14.73 32.56
CA LYS A 55 -63.73 -13.82 33.39
C LYS A 55 -65.24 -14.17 33.32
N PRO A 56 -66.09 -13.61 34.21
CA PRO A 56 -67.23 -12.72 33.82
C PRO A 56 -67.40 -11.51 34.80
N PHE A 57 -67.94 -10.31 34.53
CA PHE A 57 -69.15 -9.71 33.90
C PHE A 57 -70.40 -9.55 34.80
N ILE A 58 -70.57 -8.31 35.29
CA ILE A 58 -71.72 -7.43 35.68
C ILE A 58 -73.11 -8.04 35.97
N ASP A 59 -73.73 -7.61 37.09
CA ASP A 59 -75.15 -7.21 37.07
C ASP A 59 -75.54 -6.09 38.07
N ARG A 60 -76.64 -5.39 37.72
CA ARG A 60 -77.24 -4.15 38.25
C ARG A 60 -77.79 -4.20 39.68
N ILE A 61 -77.78 -3.07 40.41
CA ILE A 61 -78.82 -2.75 41.43
C ILE A 61 -79.23 -1.26 41.35
N LEU A 62 -80.53 -1.05 41.56
CA LEU A 62 -81.38 0.14 41.39
C LEU A 62 -81.19 1.29 42.40
N ILE A 63 -81.60 2.49 41.97
CA ILE A 63 -81.89 3.69 42.76
C ILE A 63 -83.32 3.63 43.33
N PRO A 64 -83.60 4.21 44.52
CA PRO A 64 -84.85 4.92 44.74
C PRO A 64 -84.66 6.38 45.21
N ALA A 65 -85.71 7.18 45.03
CA ALA A 65 -85.73 8.64 45.07
C ALA A 65 -86.16 9.29 46.43
N ASP A 66 -85.71 10.54 46.58
CA ASP A 66 -86.24 11.75 47.26
C ASP A 66 -86.39 11.91 48.81
N LYS A 67 -85.48 12.76 49.37
CA LYS A 67 -85.58 14.07 50.13
C LYS A 67 -86.61 14.31 51.27
N PRO A 68 -86.51 15.41 52.09
CA PRO A 68 -85.47 16.46 52.35
C PRO A 68 -85.04 16.48 53.86
N SER A 69 -84.20 17.35 54.45
CA SER A 69 -84.13 18.82 54.56
C SER A 69 -82.90 19.27 55.41
N GLU A 70 -82.39 20.50 55.17
CA GLU A 70 -81.83 21.49 56.13
C GLU A 70 -80.67 21.05 57.08
N GLU A 71 -79.50 21.71 57.20
CA GLU A 71 -79.18 23.14 57.17
C GLU A 71 -77.68 23.36 56.84
N ALA A 72 -77.40 24.41 56.07
CA ALA A 72 -76.08 24.90 55.77
C ALA A 72 -75.49 25.69 56.95
N GLY A 73 -74.24 25.41 57.31
CA GLY A 73 -73.57 26.18 58.37
C GLY A 73 -72.11 25.82 58.67
N PHE A 74 -71.32 25.30 57.71
CA PHE A 74 -69.88 25.08 57.95
C PHE A 74 -69.02 25.03 56.67
N MET A 75 -69.19 25.89 55.66
CA MET A 75 -68.37 25.77 54.43
C MET A 75 -67.77 27.05 53.85
N ASP A 76 -67.57 28.12 54.64
CA ASP A 76 -66.87 29.33 54.15
C ASP A 76 -65.42 29.50 54.64
N LYS A 77 -64.92 28.64 55.54
CA LYS A 77 -63.49 28.63 55.93
C LYS A 77 -62.67 27.55 55.22
N ALA A 78 -63.26 26.41 54.85
CA ALA A 78 -62.56 25.31 54.20
C ALA A 78 -62.09 25.65 52.76
N LEU A 79 -62.87 26.45 52.02
CA LEU A 79 -62.55 26.85 50.64
C LEU A 79 -61.36 27.84 50.57
N TYR A 80 -61.20 28.68 51.60
CA TYR A 80 -60.06 29.61 51.74
C TYR A 80 -58.74 28.87 52.01
N PHE A 81 -58.76 27.86 52.86
CA PHE A 81 -57.58 27.03 53.15
C PHE A 81 -57.22 26.12 51.96
N LEU A 82 -58.18 25.47 51.29
CA LEU A 82 -57.93 24.65 50.09
C LEU A 82 -57.31 25.45 48.94
N LYS A 83 -57.73 26.70 48.70
CA LYS A 83 -57.13 27.57 47.67
C LYS A 83 -55.68 27.95 48.00
N ARG A 84 -55.34 28.15 49.28
CA ARG A 84 -53.99 28.54 49.71
C ARG A 84 -53.02 27.34 49.77
N TYR A 85 -53.52 26.17 50.16
CA TYR A 85 -52.77 24.90 50.08
C TYR A 85 -52.57 24.46 48.62
N ALA A 86 -53.55 24.62 47.73
CA ALA A 86 -53.39 24.31 46.31
C ALA A 86 -52.28 25.14 45.62
N ILE A 87 -52.13 26.42 45.98
CA ILE A 87 -51.06 27.29 45.45
C ILE A 87 -49.68 26.84 45.95
N VAL A 88 -49.55 26.49 47.23
CA VAL A 88 -48.28 26.06 47.84
C VAL A 88 -47.89 24.65 47.40
N TYR A 89 -48.81 23.69 47.37
CA TYR A 89 -48.53 22.34 46.87
C TYR A 89 -48.31 22.34 45.35
N GLY A 90 -49.06 23.14 44.60
CA GLY A 90 -48.87 23.32 43.16
C GLY A 90 -47.48 23.90 42.84
N SER A 91 -47.01 24.88 43.61
CA SER A 91 -45.66 25.45 43.40
C SER A 91 -44.54 24.50 43.80
N VAL A 92 -44.71 23.70 44.86
CA VAL A 92 -43.74 22.65 45.25
C VAL A 92 -43.68 21.53 44.23
N ILE A 93 -44.82 21.09 43.69
CA ILE A 93 -44.88 20.08 42.63
C ILE A 93 -44.26 20.64 41.35
N ALA A 94 -44.59 21.87 40.96
CA ALA A 94 -43.98 22.52 39.80
C ALA A 94 -42.46 22.63 39.96
N LEU A 95 -41.98 23.01 41.15
CA LEU A 95 -40.55 23.05 41.45
C LEU A 95 -39.92 21.66 41.37
N ALA A 96 -40.56 20.63 41.93
CA ALA A 96 -40.09 19.25 41.88
C ALA A 96 -40.05 18.71 40.43
N VAL A 97 -41.04 19.04 39.60
CA VAL A 97 -41.06 18.69 38.18
C VAL A 97 -39.95 19.43 37.41
N VAL A 98 -39.73 20.71 37.70
CA VAL A 98 -38.63 21.49 37.09
C VAL A 98 -37.28 20.92 37.52
N VAL A 99 -37.10 20.58 38.79
CA VAL A 99 -35.88 19.95 39.31
C VAL A 99 -35.69 18.56 38.70
N PHE A 100 -36.75 17.76 38.57
CA PHE A 100 -36.70 16.45 37.93
C PHE A 100 -36.32 16.56 36.45
N LEU A 101 -36.96 17.47 35.70
CA LEU A 101 -36.63 17.74 34.30
C LEU A 101 -35.21 18.26 34.15
N ALA A 102 -34.77 19.15 35.04
CA ALA A 102 -33.40 19.65 35.06
C ALA A 102 -32.42 18.50 35.33
N VAL A 103 -32.65 17.65 36.34
CA VAL A 103 -31.82 16.47 36.61
C VAL A 103 -31.83 15.52 35.42
N PHE A 104 -32.99 15.27 34.81
CA PHE A 104 -33.13 14.36 33.66
C PHE A 104 -32.31 14.83 32.45
N LEU A 105 -32.35 16.15 32.16
CA LEU A 105 -31.56 16.77 31.10
C LEU A 105 -30.06 16.80 31.46
N LEU A 106 -29.70 17.19 32.69
CA LEU A 106 -28.31 17.27 33.16
C LEU A 106 -27.61 15.91 33.26
N THR A 107 -28.36 14.81 33.32
CA THR A 107 -27.82 13.43 33.41
C THR A 107 -28.06 12.61 32.14
N SER A 108 -28.57 13.24 31.08
CA SER A 108 -28.82 12.59 29.78
C SER A 108 -27.52 12.02 29.21
N ASP A 109 -26.50 12.86 29.12
CA ASP A 109 -25.23 12.50 28.47
C ASP A 109 -24.53 11.36 29.21
N SER A 110 -24.51 11.38 30.54
CA SER A 110 -23.95 10.30 31.36
C SER A 110 -24.65 8.95 31.17
N ARG A 111 -25.99 8.94 31.01
CA ARG A 111 -26.73 7.69 30.75
C ARG A 111 -26.46 7.17 29.34
N ASN A 112 -26.50 8.05 28.35
CA ASN A 112 -26.26 7.72 26.96
C ASN A 112 -24.80 7.23 26.75
N TYR A 113 -23.83 7.85 27.43
CA TYR A 113 -22.44 7.42 27.41
C TYR A 113 -22.26 6.01 27.96
N LYS A 114 -22.86 5.69 29.12
CA LYS A 114 -22.82 4.33 29.68
C LYS A 114 -23.42 3.30 28.73
N LYS A 115 -24.55 3.63 28.10
CA LYS A 115 -25.20 2.77 27.11
C LYS A 115 -24.32 2.58 25.86
N ALA A 116 -23.66 3.63 25.39
CA ALA A 116 -22.73 3.56 24.28
C ALA A 116 -21.52 2.67 24.61
N MET A 117 -21.00 2.75 25.85
CA MET A 117 -19.96 1.85 26.34
C MET A 117 -20.42 0.39 26.40
N GLU A 118 -21.62 0.11 26.90
CA GLU A 118 -22.19 -1.24 26.90
C GLU A 118 -22.28 -1.82 25.48
N LEU A 119 -22.70 -1.01 24.50
CA LEU A 119 -22.74 -1.42 23.09
C LEU A 119 -21.34 -1.69 22.54
N TYR A 120 -20.38 -0.82 22.84
CA TYR A 120 -18.98 -0.98 22.45
C TYR A 120 -18.39 -2.29 23.00
N ASP A 121 -18.61 -2.56 24.29
CA ASP A 121 -18.11 -3.77 24.96
C ASP A 121 -18.75 -5.05 24.39
N ASN A 122 -19.98 -4.95 23.87
CA ASN A 122 -20.68 -6.03 23.17
C ASN A 122 -20.30 -6.16 21.68
N GLY A 123 -19.38 -5.35 21.17
CA GLY A 123 -18.97 -5.37 19.75
C GLY A 123 -19.96 -4.70 18.79
N GLN A 124 -20.99 -4.01 19.31
CA GLN A 124 -21.99 -3.29 18.52
C GLN A 124 -21.45 -1.90 18.13
N TYR A 125 -20.37 -1.90 17.35
CA TYR A 125 -19.58 -0.70 17.08
C TYR A 125 -20.32 0.37 16.27
N VAL A 126 -21.27 -0.02 15.40
CA VAL A 126 -22.04 0.94 14.61
C VAL A 126 -22.97 1.73 15.52
N GLU A 127 -23.78 1.05 16.32
CA GLU A 127 -24.72 1.66 17.26
C GLU A 127 -24.00 2.44 18.37
N ALA A 128 -22.87 1.91 18.87
CA ALA A 128 -22.03 2.60 19.84
C ALA A 128 -21.47 3.91 19.25
N SER A 129 -20.94 3.88 18.02
CA SER A 129 -20.39 5.06 17.36
C SER A 129 -21.43 6.16 17.16
N GLU A 130 -22.67 5.79 16.80
CA GLU A 130 -23.76 6.75 16.64
C GLU A 130 -24.09 7.43 17.97
N MET A 131 -24.20 6.66 19.07
CA MET A 131 -24.45 7.25 20.39
C MET A 131 -23.28 8.11 20.89
N PHE A 132 -22.03 7.69 20.67
CA PHE A 132 -20.88 8.55 21.01
C PHE A 132 -20.84 9.82 20.18
N ALA A 133 -21.26 9.79 18.91
CA ALA A 133 -21.34 10.99 18.08
C ALA A 133 -22.42 11.97 18.56
N GLU A 134 -23.53 11.50 19.12
CA GLU A 134 -24.59 12.34 19.70
C GLU A 134 -24.18 13.06 20.99
N LEU A 135 -23.10 12.60 21.64
CA LEU A 135 -22.61 13.12 22.92
C LEU A 135 -21.58 14.25 22.78
N ASP A 136 -21.17 14.58 21.55
CA ASP A 136 -20.17 15.60 21.25
C ASP A 136 -18.92 15.47 22.17
N ASP A 137 -18.60 16.53 22.91
CA ASP A 137 -17.42 16.63 23.78
C ASP A 137 -17.63 16.06 25.20
N TYR A 138 -18.73 15.33 25.44
CA TYR A 138 -18.96 14.69 26.74
C TYR A 138 -17.92 13.58 26.99
N GLU A 139 -17.18 13.68 28.10
CA GLU A 139 -16.08 12.77 28.48
C GLU A 139 -15.07 12.56 27.33
N ASP A 140 -14.92 11.33 26.82
CA ASP A 140 -14.06 11.01 25.67
C ASP A 140 -14.85 10.48 24.46
N SER A 141 -16.13 10.86 24.34
CA SER A 141 -17.06 10.37 23.31
C SER A 141 -16.51 10.51 21.89
N VAL A 142 -15.89 11.65 21.54
CA VAL A 142 -15.23 11.84 20.23
C VAL A 142 -14.15 10.78 19.97
N LYS A 143 -13.35 10.43 20.99
CA LYS A 143 -12.32 9.39 20.89
C LYS A 143 -12.95 8.00 20.79
N MET A 144 -14.00 7.73 21.57
CA MET A 144 -14.71 6.46 21.54
C MET A 144 -15.45 6.21 20.22
N ALA A 145 -16.01 7.24 19.58
CA ALA A 145 -16.57 7.13 18.23
C ALA A 145 -15.51 6.73 17.20
N LYS A 146 -14.29 7.28 17.30
CA LYS A 146 -13.14 6.87 16.47
C LYS A 146 -12.72 5.43 16.77
N GLU A 147 -12.68 5.03 18.04
CA GLU A 147 -12.37 3.66 18.46
C GLU A 147 -13.39 2.64 17.92
N CYS A 148 -14.69 2.97 17.98
CA CYS A 148 -15.75 2.16 17.38
C CYS A 148 -15.53 1.99 15.87
N THR A 149 -15.27 3.10 15.17
CA THR A 149 -15.01 3.08 13.72
C THR A 149 -13.77 2.24 13.39
N TYR A 150 -12.72 2.34 14.21
CA TYR A 150 -11.49 1.57 14.06
C TYR A 150 -11.73 0.07 14.21
N ASN A 151 -12.42 -0.35 15.27
CA ASN A 151 -12.71 -1.76 15.52
C ASN A 151 -13.64 -2.32 14.44
N ARG A 152 -14.63 -1.54 14.00
CA ARG A 152 -15.48 -1.92 12.86
C ARG A 152 -14.67 -2.14 11.59
N GLY A 153 -13.69 -1.28 11.30
CA GLY A 153 -12.76 -1.47 10.19
C GLY A 153 -11.94 -2.76 10.32
N CYS A 154 -11.51 -3.11 11.54
CA CYS A 154 -10.77 -4.36 11.80
C CYS A 154 -11.63 -5.62 11.62
N GLU A 155 -12.90 -5.58 12.03
CA GLU A 155 -13.87 -6.66 11.75
C GLU A 155 -14.03 -6.88 10.25
N LEU A 156 -14.14 -5.79 9.48
CA LEU A 156 -14.29 -5.83 8.03
C LEU A 156 -13.04 -6.40 7.35
N ILE A 157 -11.83 -6.05 7.80
CA ILE A 157 -10.59 -6.72 7.35
C ILE A 157 -10.66 -8.23 7.62
N SER A 158 -11.09 -8.62 8.83
CA SER A 158 -11.18 -10.04 9.22
C SER A 158 -12.19 -10.80 8.37
N ALA A 159 -13.24 -10.12 7.91
CA ALA A 159 -14.22 -10.63 6.96
C ALA A 159 -13.78 -10.51 5.48
N SER A 160 -12.54 -10.04 5.20
CA SER A 160 -12.02 -9.73 3.85
C SER A 160 -12.85 -8.70 3.06
N ASP A 161 -13.71 -7.93 3.73
CA ASP A 161 -14.40 -6.78 3.14
C ASP A 161 -13.48 -5.56 3.18
N PHE A 162 -12.48 -5.57 2.31
CA PHE A 162 -11.48 -4.50 2.23
C PHE A 162 -12.09 -3.18 1.75
N ALA A 163 -13.15 -3.21 0.94
CA ALA A 163 -13.85 -2.02 0.49
C ALA A 163 -14.52 -1.33 1.68
N GLY A 164 -15.33 -2.07 2.45
CA GLY A 164 -15.94 -1.58 3.68
C GLY A 164 -14.92 -1.12 4.70
N ALA A 165 -13.86 -1.91 4.92
CA ALA A 165 -12.79 -1.57 5.86
C ALA A 165 -12.08 -0.25 5.49
N SER A 166 -11.71 -0.08 4.22
CA SER A 166 -11.06 1.16 3.75
C SER A 166 -11.93 2.39 4.00
N ALA A 167 -13.24 2.32 3.78
CA ALA A 167 -14.17 3.41 4.05
C ALA A 167 -14.27 3.75 5.54
N MET A 168 -14.06 2.78 6.45
CA MET A 168 -14.00 3.05 7.88
C MET A 168 -12.70 3.74 8.26
N PHE A 169 -11.55 3.25 7.79
CA PHE A 169 -10.25 3.83 8.13
C PHE A 169 -10.05 5.23 7.56
N GLU A 170 -10.58 5.52 6.38
CA GLU A 170 -10.54 6.87 5.78
C GLU A 170 -11.22 7.92 6.67
N LYS A 171 -12.35 7.58 7.30
CA LYS A 171 -13.09 8.48 8.20
C LYS A 171 -12.30 8.90 9.44
N ILE A 172 -11.30 8.11 9.82
CA ILE A 172 -10.51 8.30 11.03
C ILE A 172 -9.03 8.52 10.73
N SER A 173 -8.69 9.10 9.57
CA SER A 173 -7.30 9.39 9.20
C SER A 173 -6.51 10.08 10.33
N GLY A 174 -5.26 9.66 10.51
CA GLY A 174 -4.38 10.08 11.62
C GLY A 174 -4.69 9.45 12.99
N TYR A 175 -5.70 8.57 13.09
CA TYR A 175 -6.01 7.85 14.32
C TYR A 175 -5.33 6.47 14.35
N ARG A 176 -4.44 6.23 15.32
CA ARG A 176 -3.65 4.98 15.41
C ARG A 176 -2.96 4.66 14.07
N ASP A 177 -3.01 3.41 13.61
CA ASP A 177 -2.51 2.91 12.34
C ASP A 177 -3.61 2.90 11.25
N SER A 178 -4.68 3.69 11.38
CA SER A 178 -5.77 3.75 10.39
C SER A 178 -5.27 4.07 8.98
N ASP A 179 -4.34 5.00 8.82
CA ASP A 179 -3.77 5.33 7.50
C ASP A 179 -3.01 4.14 6.89
N GLU A 180 -2.31 3.35 7.70
CA GLU A 180 -1.63 2.13 7.25
C GLU A 180 -2.63 1.04 6.86
N LYS A 181 -3.71 0.87 7.63
CA LYS A 181 -4.78 -0.08 7.32
C LYS A 181 -5.60 0.31 6.10
N PHE A 182 -5.82 1.60 5.90
CA PHE A 182 -6.42 2.14 4.69
C PHE A 182 -5.58 1.77 3.47
N ASP A 183 -4.28 2.03 3.52
CA ASP A 183 -3.35 1.66 2.44
C ASP A 183 -3.31 0.14 2.21
N PHE A 184 -3.30 -0.67 3.29
CA PHE A 184 -3.40 -2.12 3.21
C PHE A 184 -4.68 -2.58 2.49
N CYS A 185 -5.85 -2.10 2.92
CA CYS A 185 -7.13 -2.47 2.30
C CYS A 185 -7.16 -2.11 0.81
N ARG A 186 -6.58 -0.96 0.43
CA ARG A 186 -6.49 -0.54 -0.97
C ARG A 186 -5.58 -1.47 -1.79
N ILE A 187 -4.46 -1.90 -1.22
CA ILE A 187 -3.55 -2.87 -1.84
C ILE A 187 -4.25 -4.22 -2.04
N GLU A 188 -4.97 -4.72 -1.03
CA GLU A 188 -5.71 -5.98 -1.13
C GLU A 188 -6.82 -5.91 -2.17
N GLN A 189 -7.60 -4.82 -2.23
CA GLN A 189 -8.59 -4.60 -3.29
C GLN A 189 -7.98 -4.67 -4.68
N MET A 190 -6.85 -3.97 -4.88
CA MET A 190 -6.13 -3.98 -6.15
C MET A 190 -5.59 -5.37 -6.49
N TYR A 191 -5.10 -6.13 -5.51
CA TYR A 191 -4.61 -7.50 -5.68
C TYR A 191 -5.74 -8.46 -6.09
N LEU A 192 -6.90 -8.35 -5.44
CA LEU A 192 -8.09 -9.13 -5.79
C LEU A 192 -8.63 -8.79 -7.19
N GLN A 193 -8.52 -7.53 -7.61
CA GLN A 193 -8.99 -7.09 -8.92
C GLN A 193 -8.04 -7.51 -10.05
N TYR A 194 -6.72 -7.51 -9.82
CA TYR A 194 -5.71 -7.77 -10.85
C TYR A 194 -4.70 -8.88 -10.48
N PRO A 195 -5.14 -10.07 -10.01
CA PRO A 195 -4.23 -11.08 -9.47
C PRO A 195 -3.22 -11.57 -10.50
N ASN A 196 -3.65 -11.72 -11.76
CA ASN A 196 -2.77 -12.14 -12.86
C ASN A 196 -1.68 -11.11 -13.17
N VAL A 197 -2.01 -9.81 -13.09
CA VAL A 197 -1.02 -8.74 -13.33
C VAL A 197 0.05 -8.80 -12.25
N PHE A 198 -0.34 -8.93 -10.97
CA PHE A 198 0.60 -9.08 -9.87
C PHE A 198 1.50 -10.31 -10.03
N ALA A 199 0.91 -11.48 -10.28
CA ALA A 199 1.67 -12.72 -10.45
C ALA A 199 2.69 -12.61 -11.59
N LEU A 200 2.33 -11.95 -12.69
CA LEU A 200 3.20 -11.77 -13.84
C LEU A 200 4.28 -10.69 -13.67
N LEU A 201 4.07 -9.71 -12.77
CA LEU A 201 5.04 -8.67 -12.44
C LEU A 201 6.02 -9.08 -11.34
N GLN A 202 5.59 -9.94 -10.42
CA GLN A 202 6.37 -10.34 -9.26
C GLN A 202 7.68 -11.02 -9.68
N ASP A 203 8.74 -10.78 -8.89
CA ASP A 203 10.09 -11.32 -9.09
C ASP A 203 10.77 -10.95 -10.42
N LYS A 204 10.20 -10.00 -11.17
CA LYS A 204 10.80 -9.49 -12.41
C LYS A 204 11.42 -8.12 -12.21
N VAL A 205 12.54 -7.93 -12.90
CA VAL A 205 13.24 -6.65 -13.03
C VAL A 205 12.99 -6.12 -14.44
N TRP A 206 12.63 -4.85 -14.53
CA TRP A 206 12.46 -4.16 -15.80
C TRP A 206 13.38 -2.95 -15.89
N TYR A 207 14.26 -2.94 -16.88
CA TYR A 207 15.16 -1.82 -17.16
C TYR A 207 14.50 -0.80 -18.06
N PHE A 208 14.65 0.47 -17.73
CA PHE A 208 14.10 1.59 -18.48
C PHE A 208 14.93 2.84 -18.26
N ASN A 209 14.60 3.90 -19.00
CA ASN A 209 15.07 5.24 -18.74
C ASN A 209 13.94 6.24 -19.05
N TYR A 210 14.00 7.43 -18.45
CA TYR A 210 13.03 8.48 -18.73
C TYR A 210 13.25 9.07 -20.13
N SER A 211 12.15 9.40 -20.81
CA SER A 211 12.22 10.01 -22.14
C SER A 211 12.88 11.38 -22.06
N GLY A 212 13.88 11.62 -22.91
CA GLY A 212 14.59 12.90 -22.97
C GLY A 212 15.64 13.11 -21.87
N GLU A 213 15.89 12.11 -21.03
CA GLU A 213 16.98 12.16 -20.06
C GLU A 213 18.33 11.77 -20.65
N SER A 214 19.38 12.09 -19.89
CA SER A 214 20.75 11.72 -20.20
C SER A 214 20.90 10.20 -20.40
N PRO A 215 21.61 9.75 -21.45
CA PRO A 215 21.88 8.32 -21.69
C PRO A 215 22.83 7.73 -20.64
N TYR A 216 23.43 8.56 -19.81
CA TYR A 216 24.39 8.21 -18.76
C TYR A 216 23.72 7.72 -17.47
N SER A 217 22.51 7.18 -17.59
CA SER A 217 21.79 6.58 -16.48
C SER A 217 21.05 5.34 -16.91
N VAL A 218 20.92 4.40 -15.99
CA VAL A 218 20.15 3.16 -16.15
C VAL A 218 19.26 3.03 -14.95
N ARG A 219 17.97 2.77 -15.18
CA ARG A 219 17.02 2.51 -14.11
C ARG A 219 16.47 1.10 -14.23
N SER A 220 16.16 0.53 -13.08
CA SER A 220 15.35 -0.68 -13.01
C SER A 220 14.16 -0.46 -12.10
N ILE A 221 13.03 -1.06 -12.44
CA ILE A 221 11.84 -1.12 -11.61
C ILE A 221 11.49 -2.58 -11.29
N THR A 222 11.19 -2.84 -10.02
CA THR A 222 10.64 -4.10 -9.53
C THR A 222 9.35 -3.82 -8.78
N PHE A 223 8.36 -4.69 -8.90
CA PHE A 223 7.08 -4.53 -8.21
C PHE A 223 6.96 -5.56 -7.09
N THR A 224 6.71 -5.09 -5.87
CA THR A 224 6.24 -5.92 -4.76
C THR A 224 4.72 -5.76 -4.64
N LYS A 225 4.09 -6.52 -3.72
CA LYS A 225 2.66 -6.34 -3.41
C LYS A 225 2.34 -4.89 -3.01
N GLU A 226 3.23 -4.23 -2.28
CA GLU A 226 2.97 -2.93 -1.67
C GLU A 226 3.62 -1.74 -2.39
N ARG A 227 4.76 -1.94 -3.06
CA ARG A 227 5.59 -0.86 -3.58
C ARG A 227 6.22 -1.20 -4.93
N ALA A 228 6.35 -0.19 -5.78
CA ALA A 228 7.27 -0.21 -6.90
C ALA A 228 8.62 0.31 -6.41
N ILE A 229 9.70 -0.44 -6.63
CA ILE A 229 11.05 -0.07 -6.20
C ILE A 229 11.81 0.33 -7.45
N ILE A 230 12.16 1.61 -7.55
CA ILE A 230 13.00 2.14 -8.62
C ILE A 230 14.40 2.30 -8.08
N LYS A 231 15.35 1.80 -8.85
CA LYS A 231 16.77 1.91 -8.56
C LYS A 231 17.47 2.53 -9.76
N GLU A 232 18.47 3.36 -9.51
CA GLU A 232 19.13 4.17 -10.52
C GLU A 232 20.65 4.05 -10.38
N VAL A 233 21.30 3.87 -11.53
CA VAL A 233 22.76 3.90 -11.65
C VAL A 233 23.12 5.00 -12.63
N ILE A 234 23.93 5.94 -12.19
CA ILE A 234 24.51 6.99 -13.03
C ILE A 234 25.90 6.54 -13.45
N ILE A 235 26.23 6.73 -14.73
CA ILE A 235 27.45 6.23 -15.35
C ILE A 235 28.18 7.43 -15.93
N GLY A 236 29.34 7.78 -15.38
CA GLY A 236 30.12 8.92 -15.86
C GLY A 236 31.62 8.62 -15.89
N GLY A 237 32.42 9.64 -16.21
CA GLY A 237 33.88 9.51 -16.30
C GLY A 237 34.57 9.07 -15.00
N ASN A 238 33.88 9.11 -13.86
CA ASN A 238 34.37 8.63 -12.56
C ASN A 238 33.84 7.22 -12.20
N GLY A 239 33.28 6.48 -13.16
CA GLY A 239 32.70 5.16 -12.96
C GLY A 239 31.19 5.18 -12.68
N ARG A 240 30.73 4.19 -11.92
CA ARG A 240 29.29 3.95 -11.65
C ARG A 240 28.90 4.48 -10.27
N GLU A 241 27.87 5.31 -10.21
CA GLU A 241 27.27 5.81 -8.99
C GLU A 241 25.90 5.16 -8.78
N PHE A 242 25.77 4.34 -7.73
CA PHE A 242 24.51 3.70 -7.36
C PHE A 242 23.71 4.62 -6.44
N LYS A 243 22.51 5.03 -6.88
CA LYS A 243 21.61 5.82 -6.06
C LYS A 243 20.82 4.93 -5.11
N HIS A 244 20.33 5.53 -4.03
CA HIS A 244 19.46 4.83 -3.08
C HIS A 244 18.16 4.36 -3.75
N ASP A 245 17.73 3.15 -3.38
CA ASP A 245 16.44 2.59 -3.78
C ASP A 245 15.30 3.52 -3.37
N LYS A 246 14.45 3.89 -4.34
CA LYS A 246 13.25 4.69 -4.11
C LYS A 246 12.00 3.82 -4.17
N LYS A 247 11.20 3.85 -3.10
CA LYS A 247 9.96 3.09 -2.99
C LYS A 247 8.78 4.00 -3.32
N HIS A 248 7.96 3.57 -4.27
CA HIS A 248 6.83 4.33 -4.77
C HIS A 248 5.53 3.57 -4.59
N ARG A 249 4.46 4.32 -4.30
CA ARG A 249 3.10 3.78 -4.41
C ARG A 249 2.76 3.60 -5.88
N PHE A 250 2.02 2.54 -6.18
CA PHE A 250 1.52 2.31 -7.52
C PHE A 250 0.07 1.84 -7.51
N GLU A 251 -0.60 2.01 -8.64
CA GLU A 251 -1.96 1.57 -8.90
C GLU A 251 -2.00 0.80 -10.20
N ILE A 252 -2.74 -0.31 -10.24
CA ILE A 252 -3.02 -1.07 -11.45
C ILE A 252 -4.42 -0.69 -11.93
N THR A 253 -4.54 -0.53 -13.24
CA THR A 253 -5.82 -0.37 -13.95
C THR A 253 -5.86 -1.38 -15.09
N ASP A 254 -6.99 -1.52 -15.78
CA ASP A 254 -7.17 -2.46 -16.90
C ASP A 254 -6.12 -2.36 -18.02
N THR A 255 -5.42 -1.23 -18.16
CA THR A 255 -4.52 -0.98 -19.30
C THR A 255 -3.12 -0.51 -18.92
N LYS A 256 -2.90 -0.10 -17.67
CA LYS A 256 -1.64 0.50 -17.23
C LYS A 256 -1.40 0.41 -15.74
N ILE A 257 -0.12 0.44 -15.38
CA ILE A 257 0.39 0.63 -14.02
C ILE A 257 0.74 2.11 -13.87
N LYS A 258 0.24 2.75 -12.82
CA LYS A 258 0.54 4.14 -12.47
C LYS A 258 1.50 4.14 -11.29
N VAL A 259 2.73 4.60 -11.47
CA VAL A 259 3.72 4.71 -10.38
C VAL A 259 3.90 6.18 -10.03
N ARG A 260 3.56 6.55 -8.78
CA ARG A 260 3.66 7.94 -8.32
C ARG A 260 5.09 8.23 -7.86
N ILE A 261 5.81 9.03 -8.65
CA ILE A 261 7.21 9.40 -8.37
C ILE A 261 7.26 10.49 -7.31
N ASP A 262 6.45 11.53 -7.51
CA ASP A 262 6.22 12.62 -6.57
C ASP A 262 4.80 13.19 -6.79
N ASP A 263 4.51 14.37 -6.26
CA ASP A 263 3.18 15.00 -6.35
C ASP A 263 2.80 15.44 -7.77
N GLU A 264 3.79 15.69 -8.63
CA GLU A 264 3.61 16.21 -9.99
C GLU A 264 3.87 15.13 -11.05
N ASN A 265 4.74 14.16 -10.76
CA ASN A 265 5.23 13.17 -11.71
C ASN A 265 4.65 11.77 -11.44
N VAL A 266 3.96 11.23 -12.45
CA VAL A 266 3.42 9.86 -12.45
C VAL A 266 3.90 9.14 -13.70
N LEU A 267 4.51 7.97 -13.52
CA LEU A 267 4.81 7.06 -14.63
C LEU A 267 3.57 6.27 -15.00
N TYR A 268 3.17 6.38 -16.26
CA TYR A 268 2.11 5.57 -16.84
C TYR A 268 2.75 4.47 -17.67
N ILE A 269 2.74 3.26 -17.14
CA ILE A 269 3.37 2.10 -17.76
C ILE A 269 2.26 1.22 -18.36
N PRO A 270 1.98 1.33 -19.67
CA PRO A 270 0.99 0.47 -20.31
C PRO A 270 1.46 -0.98 -20.25
N TYR A 271 0.53 -1.93 -20.15
CA TYR A 271 0.86 -3.35 -20.19
C TYR A 271 -0.09 -4.14 -21.08
N GLU A 272 0.40 -5.26 -21.58
CA GLU A 272 -0.39 -6.27 -22.27
C GLU A 272 -0.03 -7.66 -21.75
N ILE A 273 -1.06 -8.49 -21.56
CA ILE A 273 -0.91 -9.88 -21.16
C ILE A 273 -1.20 -10.77 -22.37
N ASN A 274 -0.31 -11.72 -22.65
CA ASN A 274 -0.47 -12.75 -23.67
C ASN A 274 -0.13 -14.11 -23.06
N GLY A 275 -1.17 -14.88 -22.70
CA GLY A 275 -1.02 -16.11 -21.92
C GLY A 275 -0.31 -15.83 -20.59
N ASP A 276 0.78 -16.55 -20.33
CA ASP A 276 1.57 -16.45 -19.10
C ASP A 276 2.69 -15.39 -19.17
N THR A 277 2.59 -14.46 -20.13
CA THR A 277 3.57 -13.39 -20.31
C THR A 277 2.92 -12.02 -20.18
N ILE A 278 3.62 -11.10 -19.49
CA ILE A 278 3.29 -9.68 -19.45
C ILE A 278 4.39 -8.91 -20.17
N THR A 279 3.97 -7.95 -20.99
CA THR A 279 4.86 -6.93 -21.55
C THR A 279 4.42 -5.58 -21.00
N ILE A 280 5.38 -4.74 -20.62
CA ILE A 280 5.11 -3.39 -20.12
C ILE A 280 5.85 -2.36 -20.97
N GLY A 281 5.33 -1.13 -21.11
CA GLY A 281 6.04 -0.04 -21.79
C GLY A 281 5.83 0.11 -23.31
N LYS A 282 4.80 -0.47 -23.92
CA LYS A 282 4.58 -0.26 -25.37
C LYS A 282 4.35 1.21 -25.72
N GLY A 283 4.80 1.62 -26.92
CA GLY A 283 4.54 2.96 -27.48
C GLY A 283 5.61 4.03 -27.20
N GLY A 284 6.90 3.66 -27.22
CA GLY A 284 8.02 4.60 -27.08
C GLY A 284 8.64 4.69 -25.68
N HIS A 285 8.22 3.85 -24.73
CA HIS A 285 8.77 3.77 -23.38
C HIS A 285 9.34 2.36 -23.12
N GLY A 286 10.53 2.05 -23.62
CA GLY A 286 11.10 0.72 -23.51
C GLY A 286 11.32 0.25 -22.07
N TYR A 287 10.64 -0.81 -21.66
CA TYR A 287 10.93 -1.58 -20.44
C TYR A 287 11.38 -2.97 -20.85
N TYR A 288 12.54 -3.40 -20.36
CA TYR A 288 13.16 -4.65 -20.81
C TYR A 288 13.58 -5.52 -19.63
N THR A 289 13.31 -6.81 -19.73
CA THR A 289 13.84 -7.82 -18.81
C THR A 289 15.35 -8.04 -19.02
N PRO A 290 16.09 -8.58 -18.03
CA PRO A 290 17.50 -8.94 -18.20
C PRO A 290 17.75 -9.81 -19.45
N GLU A 291 16.85 -10.73 -19.76
CA GLU A 291 16.94 -11.64 -20.90
C GLU A 291 16.79 -10.90 -22.23
N GLN A 292 15.89 -9.92 -22.30
CA GLN A 292 15.71 -9.07 -23.49
C GLN A 292 16.92 -8.16 -23.71
N ILE A 293 17.49 -7.62 -22.63
CA ILE A 293 18.75 -6.85 -22.70
C ILE A 293 19.87 -7.75 -23.23
N ASP A 294 20.07 -8.94 -22.63
CA ASP A 294 21.11 -9.88 -23.05
C ASP A 294 20.97 -10.23 -24.53
N ALA A 295 19.76 -10.56 -24.98
CA ALA A 295 19.47 -10.89 -26.38
C ALA A 295 19.81 -9.72 -27.33
N ALA A 296 19.51 -8.47 -26.95
CA ALA A 296 19.76 -7.29 -27.77
C ALA A 296 21.25 -6.96 -27.91
N ILE A 297 22.04 -7.17 -26.85
CA ILE A 297 23.46 -6.84 -26.86
C ILE A 297 24.34 -7.89 -27.55
N GLN A 298 23.82 -9.06 -27.94
CA GLN A 298 24.61 -10.10 -28.61
C GLN A 298 25.28 -9.63 -29.91
N GLY A 299 26.52 -10.03 -30.15
CA GLY A 299 27.28 -9.69 -31.37
C GLY A 299 28.40 -8.67 -31.12
N TYR A 300 28.91 -8.10 -32.21
CA TYR A 300 30.08 -7.22 -32.20
C TYR A 300 29.67 -5.75 -32.16
N TRP A 301 30.40 -4.97 -31.36
CA TRP A 301 30.17 -3.56 -31.14
C TRP A 301 31.48 -2.79 -31.16
N ARG A 302 31.40 -1.53 -31.57
CA ARG A 302 32.49 -0.57 -31.53
C ARG A 302 32.00 0.76 -30.97
N ALA A 303 32.73 1.31 -30.01
CA ALA A 303 32.67 2.70 -29.61
C ALA A 303 33.95 3.38 -30.11
N ASN A 304 33.84 4.58 -30.67
CA ASN A 304 35.02 5.37 -30.99
C ASN A 304 35.26 6.26 -29.77
N ASP A 305 36.44 6.17 -29.17
CA ASP A 305 36.82 6.95 -27.99
C ASP A 305 36.93 8.43 -28.40
N SER A 306 35.91 9.21 -28.04
CA SER A 306 35.87 10.65 -28.31
C SER A 306 36.25 11.49 -27.10
N ASP A 307 36.57 10.87 -25.96
CA ASP A 307 37.05 11.51 -24.74
C ASP A 307 38.54 11.90 -24.85
N ALA A 308 38.84 12.57 -25.96
CA ALA A 308 40.06 13.29 -26.26
C ALA A 308 40.36 14.47 -25.30
N ALA A 309 39.58 14.66 -24.23
CA ALA A 309 39.78 15.74 -23.28
C ALA A 309 41.10 15.57 -22.49
N LEU A 310 41.47 14.34 -22.12
CA LEU A 310 42.71 14.09 -21.38
C LEU A 310 43.95 14.19 -22.29
N SER A 311 43.85 13.72 -23.54
CA SER A 311 44.94 13.81 -24.52
C SER A 311 45.20 15.26 -24.96
N LEU A 312 44.13 16.05 -25.14
CA LEU A 312 44.22 17.47 -25.51
C LEU A 312 44.89 18.30 -24.40
N GLN A 313 44.58 18.01 -23.12
CA GLN A 313 45.13 18.75 -21.97
C GLN A 313 46.62 18.50 -21.73
N LEU A 314 47.12 17.29 -22.02
CA LEU A 314 48.51 16.92 -21.76
C LEU A 314 49.43 17.14 -22.97
N PHE A 315 48.91 17.02 -24.20
CA PHE A 315 49.75 16.93 -25.39
C PHE A 315 49.32 17.83 -26.55
N GLY A 316 48.24 18.63 -26.41
CA GLY A 316 47.78 19.55 -27.45
C GLY A 316 47.26 18.87 -28.72
N LYS A 317 47.00 17.55 -28.66
CA LYS A 317 46.48 16.74 -29.76
C LYS A 317 45.35 15.82 -29.26
N VAL A 318 44.26 15.77 -30.02
CA VAL A 318 43.22 14.74 -29.90
C VAL A 318 43.78 13.45 -30.50
N LEU A 319 43.89 12.39 -29.72
CA LEU A 319 44.23 11.06 -30.23
C LEU A 319 42.94 10.31 -30.49
N ASP A 320 42.85 9.65 -31.64
CA ASP A 320 41.71 8.78 -31.94
C ASP A 320 41.88 7.42 -31.25
N GLY A 321 40.79 6.89 -30.71
CA GLY A 321 40.74 5.56 -30.11
C GLY A 321 39.49 4.80 -30.52
N ALA A 322 39.52 3.49 -30.32
CA ALA A 322 38.34 2.66 -30.52
C ALA A 322 38.35 1.42 -29.64
N ASP A 323 37.23 1.23 -28.94
CA ASP A 323 36.93 0.10 -28.08
C ASP A 323 35.95 -0.82 -28.78
N CYS A 324 36.29 -2.10 -28.87
CA CYS A 324 35.48 -3.10 -29.54
C CYS A 324 35.17 -4.25 -28.59
N VAL A 325 33.92 -4.70 -28.57
CA VAL A 325 33.47 -5.82 -27.73
C VAL A 325 32.58 -6.77 -28.52
N HIS A 326 32.74 -8.06 -28.26
CA HIS A 326 31.87 -9.12 -28.75
C HIS A 326 31.16 -9.76 -27.55
N PHE A 327 29.84 -9.63 -27.46
CA PHE A 327 29.02 -10.35 -26.49
C PHE A 327 28.45 -11.62 -27.11
N ASN A 328 28.61 -12.75 -26.43
CA ASN A 328 28.12 -14.05 -26.87
C ASN A 328 27.75 -14.94 -25.66
N LYS A 329 26.45 -15.04 -25.37
CA LYS A 329 25.83 -15.96 -24.40
C LYS A 329 26.57 -15.98 -23.05
N GLY A 330 26.64 -14.81 -22.40
CA GLY A 330 27.30 -14.64 -21.10
C GLY A 330 28.83 -14.64 -21.15
N SER A 331 29.43 -14.65 -22.35
CA SER A 331 30.86 -14.46 -22.57
C SER A 331 31.15 -13.22 -23.39
N TYR A 332 32.25 -12.53 -23.08
CA TYR A 332 32.71 -11.41 -23.88
C TYR A 332 34.14 -11.61 -24.37
N THR A 333 34.46 -10.94 -25.48
CA THR A 333 35.84 -10.69 -25.93
C THR A 333 35.96 -9.21 -26.28
N LEU A 334 36.93 -8.50 -25.71
CA LEU A 334 37.18 -7.08 -25.97
C LEU A 334 38.60 -6.84 -26.49
N GLU A 335 38.75 -5.81 -27.30
CA GLU A 335 40.03 -5.26 -27.73
C GLU A 335 39.88 -3.75 -27.93
N TYR A 336 40.98 -3.02 -27.76
CA TYR A 336 40.98 -1.59 -28.01
C TYR A 336 42.31 -1.17 -28.62
N ALA A 337 42.26 -0.06 -29.36
CA ALA A 337 43.44 0.56 -29.92
C ALA A 337 43.35 2.08 -29.82
N SER A 338 44.51 2.72 -29.74
CA SER A 338 44.63 4.18 -29.66
C SER A 338 45.78 4.65 -30.53
N GLU A 339 45.57 5.75 -31.25
CA GLU A 339 46.60 6.43 -32.03
C GLU A 339 47.81 6.74 -31.15
N GLY A 340 49.01 6.38 -31.61
CA GLY A 340 50.22 6.65 -30.85
C GLY A 340 50.66 8.10 -31.02
N TYR A 341 50.66 8.87 -29.94
CA TYR A 341 51.15 10.26 -29.94
C TYR A 341 52.58 10.40 -30.49
N ASP A 342 53.44 9.43 -30.17
CA ASP A 342 54.86 9.39 -30.52
C ASP A 342 55.17 8.45 -31.69
N LEU A 343 54.14 7.93 -32.37
CA LEU A 343 54.31 6.96 -33.45
C LEU A 343 54.17 7.61 -34.83
N PRO A 344 54.78 7.03 -35.89
CA PRO A 344 54.53 7.44 -37.26
C PRO A 344 53.04 7.33 -37.63
N ALA A 345 52.59 8.16 -38.57
CA ALA A 345 51.22 8.13 -39.08
C ALA A 345 50.78 6.70 -39.48
N GLY A 346 49.59 6.29 -39.06
CA GLY A 346 49.03 4.95 -39.28
C GLY A 346 49.53 3.86 -38.31
N ARG A 347 50.32 4.22 -37.28
CA ARG A 347 50.70 3.31 -36.18
C ARG A 347 49.88 3.61 -34.93
N TYR A 348 49.54 2.57 -34.20
CA TYR A 348 48.73 2.64 -32.99
C TYR A 348 49.19 1.64 -31.94
N TYR A 349 48.81 1.90 -30.70
CA TYR A 349 48.88 0.93 -29.63
C TYR A 349 47.66 0.01 -29.70
N TYR A 350 47.86 -1.29 -29.48
CA TYR A 350 46.81 -2.30 -29.51
C TYR A 350 46.83 -3.09 -28.21
N PHE A 351 45.65 -3.34 -27.65
CA PHE A 351 45.47 -3.97 -26.37
C PHE A 351 44.37 -5.04 -26.46
N GLY A 352 44.66 -6.24 -25.96
CA GLY A 352 43.78 -7.40 -26.01
C GLY A 352 44.23 -8.50 -26.99
N PRO A 353 43.35 -9.43 -27.37
CA PRO A 353 41.97 -9.53 -26.90
C PRO A 353 41.90 -10.02 -25.45
N TYR A 354 41.03 -9.43 -24.64
CA TYR A 354 40.71 -9.89 -23.29
C TYR A 354 39.35 -10.57 -23.31
N SER A 355 39.21 -11.71 -22.65
CA SER A 355 37.94 -12.45 -22.61
C SER A 355 37.53 -12.76 -21.19
N GLY A 356 36.22 -12.88 -20.98
CA GLY A 356 35.66 -13.17 -19.68
C GLY A 356 34.19 -13.58 -19.74
N LYS A 357 33.55 -13.54 -18.58
CA LYS A 357 32.11 -13.76 -18.41
C LYS A 357 31.42 -12.46 -18.10
N TYR A 358 30.18 -12.33 -18.55
CA TYR A 358 29.34 -11.21 -18.14
C TYR A 358 27.95 -11.67 -17.72
N THR A 359 27.31 -10.84 -16.91
CA THR A 359 25.91 -10.98 -16.51
C THR A 359 25.19 -9.64 -16.67
N ILE A 360 23.88 -9.68 -16.88
CA ILE A 360 23.03 -8.50 -16.74
C ILE A 360 22.59 -8.43 -15.29
N SER A 361 22.95 -7.36 -14.59
CA SER A 361 22.68 -7.21 -13.17
C SER A 361 22.11 -5.83 -12.86
N HIS A 362 21.83 -5.59 -11.59
CA HIS A 362 21.29 -4.32 -11.12
C HIS A 362 22.29 -3.17 -11.37
N GLY A 363 22.21 -2.58 -12.55
CA GLY A 363 22.90 -1.36 -12.92
C GLY A 363 23.50 -1.35 -14.31
N CYS A 364 23.91 -2.50 -14.88
CA CYS A 364 24.75 -2.54 -16.08
C CYS A 364 25.00 -3.97 -16.60
N ILE A 365 25.92 -4.07 -17.56
CA ILE A 365 26.70 -5.27 -17.86
C ILE A 365 27.79 -5.43 -16.80
N GLU A 366 27.77 -6.53 -16.05
CA GLU A 366 28.83 -6.89 -15.11
C GLU A 366 29.82 -7.82 -15.77
N MET A 367 31.06 -7.39 -15.94
CA MET A 367 32.12 -8.16 -16.60
C MET A 367 33.10 -8.70 -15.55
N SER A 368 33.51 -9.97 -15.70
CA SER A 368 34.28 -10.70 -14.68
C SER A 368 35.68 -10.14 -14.39
N ASN A 369 36.29 -9.44 -15.35
CA ASN A 369 37.54 -8.73 -15.15
C ASN A 369 37.22 -7.23 -15.10
N LYS A 370 37.76 -6.49 -14.14
CA LYS A 370 37.56 -5.03 -13.95
C LYS A 370 38.70 -4.17 -14.52
N SER A 371 39.61 -4.79 -15.27
CA SER A 371 40.75 -4.12 -15.90
C SER A 371 40.48 -3.86 -17.38
N HIS A 372 41.20 -2.91 -17.98
CA HIS A 372 41.18 -2.68 -19.44
C HIS A 372 39.80 -2.24 -19.97
N GLY A 373 39.14 -1.34 -19.26
CA GLY A 373 37.90 -0.69 -19.71
C GLY A 373 36.62 -1.53 -19.69
N THR A 374 36.66 -2.68 -19.01
CA THR A 374 35.51 -3.58 -18.88
C THR A 374 34.37 -3.03 -18.02
N ASP A 375 34.67 -2.23 -16.99
CA ASP A 375 33.64 -1.64 -16.11
C ASP A 375 32.89 -0.47 -16.78
N GLU A 376 33.32 -0.06 -17.97
CA GLU A 376 32.84 1.12 -18.70
C GLU A 376 31.81 0.77 -19.77
N TRP A 377 31.63 -0.51 -20.10
CA TRP A 377 30.57 -0.97 -21.00
C TRP A 377 29.24 -1.07 -20.25
N PHE A 378 28.21 -0.45 -20.82
CA PHE A 378 26.86 -0.50 -20.26
C PHE A 378 25.79 -0.36 -21.35
N PHE A 379 24.57 -0.77 -20.99
CA PHE A 379 23.40 -0.50 -21.80
C PHE A 379 22.56 0.59 -21.13
N THR A 380 21.78 1.33 -21.90
CA THR A 380 20.69 2.19 -21.41
C THR A 380 19.50 2.08 -22.39
N VAL A 381 18.38 2.71 -22.05
CA VAL A 381 17.23 2.83 -22.95
C VAL A 381 17.17 4.27 -23.45
N VAL A 382 17.29 4.47 -24.76
CA VAL A 382 17.23 5.81 -25.40
C VAL A 382 16.09 5.79 -26.39
N GLU A 383 15.13 6.72 -26.22
CA GLU A 383 13.94 6.82 -27.09
C GLU A 383 13.17 5.49 -27.22
N GLY A 384 13.19 4.70 -26.14
CA GLY A 384 12.53 3.40 -26.05
C GLY A 384 13.32 2.21 -26.60
N GLU A 385 14.51 2.44 -27.17
CA GLU A 385 15.36 1.39 -27.73
C GLU A 385 16.58 1.12 -26.83
N ILE A 386 17.04 -0.13 -26.82
CA ILE A 386 18.26 -0.51 -26.10
C ILE A 386 19.46 0.07 -26.85
N ALA A 387 20.27 0.86 -26.15
CA ALA A 387 21.51 1.41 -26.67
C ALA A 387 22.68 0.94 -25.82
N LEU A 388 23.80 0.62 -26.48
CA LEU A 388 25.05 0.24 -25.82
C LEU A 388 26.01 1.43 -25.85
N TYR A 389 26.72 1.63 -24.76
CA TYR A 389 27.70 2.69 -24.57
C TYR A 389 28.98 2.13 -23.95
N HIS A 390 30.07 2.81 -24.25
CA HIS A 390 31.34 2.70 -23.56
C HIS A 390 31.76 4.12 -23.17
N TYR A 391 31.90 4.39 -21.87
CA TYR A 391 32.01 5.77 -21.35
C TYR A 391 30.89 6.70 -21.87
N THR A 392 31.25 7.78 -22.56
CA THR A 392 30.35 8.78 -23.11
C THR A 392 29.96 8.43 -24.56
N ASP A 393 30.58 7.41 -25.13
CA ASP A 393 30.47 7.07 -26.55
C ASP A 393 29.43 6.00 -26.80
N ARG A 394 28.49 6.33 -27.69
CA ARG A 394 27.48 5.38 -28.16
C ARG A 394 28.14 4.35 -29.07
N ALA A 395 27.99 3.08 -28.72
CA ALA A 395 28.50 1.99 -29.52
C ALA A 395 27.56 1.66 -30.70
N TYR A 396 28.13 1.19 -31.79
CA TYR A 396 27.41 0.73 -32.98
C TYR A 396 27.85 -0.69 -33.37
N LYS A 397 26.94 -1.42 -34.04
CA LYS A 397 27.19 -2.81 -34.46
C LYS A 397 28.30 -2.89 -35.52
N THR A 398 29.11 -3.93 -35.42
CA THR A 398 30.11 -4.31 -36.44
C THR A 398 29.95 -5.78 -36.82
N THR A 399 30.74 -6.24 -37.80
CA THR A 399 30.74 -7.65 -38.27
C THR A 399 31.79 -8.52 -37.59
N GLY A 400 32.69 -7.93 -36.81
CA GLY A 400 33.81 -8.62 -36.18
C GLY A 400 34.67 -7.68 -35.34
N LEU A 401 35.60 -8.28 -34.59
CA LEU A 401 36.68 -7.55 -33.94
C LEU A 401 37.76 -7.21 -35.00
N PRO A 402 38.22 -5.95 -35.10
CA PRO A 402 39.27 -5.54 -36.04
C PRO A 402 40.56 -6.38 -35.95
N GLY A 403 40.95 -6.79 -34.75
CA GLY A 403 42.22 -7.42 -34.45
C GLY A 403 43.41 -6.46 -34.56
N ARG A 404 44.59 -6.98 -34.22
CA ARG A 404 45.85 -6.20 -34.10
C ARG A 404 46.20 -5.32 -35.30
N ASN A 405 45.76 -5.69 -36.51
CA ASN A 405 46.08 -4.98 -37.75
C ASN A 405 44.84 -4.37 -38.43
N GLY A 406 43.67 -4.38 -37.78
CA GLY A 406 42.40 -3.95 -38.39
C GLY A 406 41.97 -2.53 -38.04
N TYR A 407 42.66 -1.85 -37.13
CA TYR A 407 42.36 -0.45 -36.82
C TYR A 407 42.99 0.48 -37.84
N ASN A 408 42.29 1.58 -38.09
CA ASN A 408 42.73 2.71 -38.90
C ASN A 408 42.25 3.98 -38.20
N PHE A 409 43.18 4.90 -37.94
CA PHE A 409 42.98 6.18 -37.28
C PHE A 409 43.43 7.28 -38.25
#